data_AF-X6CH16-F1
#
_entry.id   AF-X6CH16-F1
#
_cell.length_a   1.000
_cell.length_b   1.000
_cell.length_c   1.000
_cell.angle_alpha   90.00
_cell.angle_beta   90.00
_cell.angle_gamma   90.00
#
_symmetry.space_group_name_H-M   'P 1'
#
loop_
_entity.id
_entity.type
_entity.pdbx_description
1 polymer ?
#
loop_
_entity_poly.entity_id
_entity_poly.type
_entity_poly.pdbx_seq_one_letter_code
_entity_poly.pdbx_strand_id
1 'polypeptide(L)'
;MSEIVVRIEGGVIKMVLHWQGGDHTALKLKMNAAGKHRWTVPEDTLTLVRELARLMPDRQIARLLNRAGKPTGRGNGWTQARVCSFRSHHDIAVHRAREWAERGEITLEAAAQIMDVSMMTALRMARLGIIKGRQVCYGAPWAFKAADIAAYRMQNAPQPPLTADPAQQRFDFQ
;
A
#
# COMPACT_ATOMS: atom_id res chain seq x y z
N MET A 1 26.46 -7.36 5.31
CA MET A 1 26.01 -8.13 6.50
C MET A 1 24.84 -7.38 7.09
N SER A 2 23.63 -7.91 6.93
CA SER A 2 22.38 -7.22 7.29
C SER A 2 21.92 -7.80 8.62
N GLU A 3 22.16 -7.09 9.71
CA GLU A 3 21.73 -7.50 11.04
C GLU A 3 20.29 -7.04 11.29
N ILE A 4 19.43 -7.96 11.73
CA ILE A 4 18.05 -7.69 12.10
C ILE A 4 17.95 -7.83 13.61
N VAL A 5 17.89 -6.71 14.33
CA VAL A 5 17.67 -6.74 15.79
C VAL A 5 16.16 -6.73 16.03
N VAL A 6 15.63 -7.89 16.42
CA VAL A 6 14.24 -8.07 16.81
C VAL A 6 14.15 -7.99 18.32
N ARG A 7 13.35 -7.05 18.87
CA ARG A 7 12.99 -7.07 20.29
C ARG A 7 11.50 -7.36 20.44
N ILE A 8 11.19 -8.33 21.30
CA ILE A 8 9.83 -8.72 21.64
C ILE A 8 9.56 -8.15 23.05
N GLU A 9 8.62 -7.23 23.16
CA GLU A 9 8.15 -6.70 24.44
C GLU A 9 6.62 -6.76 24.47
N GLY A 10 6.04 -7.42 25.46
CA GLY A 10 4.59 -7.36 25.74
C GLY A 10 3.66 -7.79 24.60
N GLY A 11 4.07 -8.74 23.74
CA GLY A 11 3.26 -9.16 22.60
C GLY A 11 3.25 -8.16 21.44
N VAL A 12 4.28 -7.30 21.34
CA VAL A 12 4.54 -6.45 20.18
C VAL A 12 5.96 -6.73 19.69
N ILE A 13 6.09 -7.14 18.43
CA ILE A 13 7.35 -7.21 17.69
C ILE A 13 7.75 -5.78 17.32
N LYS A 14 8.80 -5.27 17.96
CA LYS A 14 9.51 -4.06 17.53
C LYS A 14 10.66 -4.51 16.63
N MET A 15 10.58 -4.20 15.34
CA MET A 15 11.63 -4.51 14.37
C MET A 15 12.29 -3.22 13.92
N VAL A 16 13.61 -3.11 14.06
CA VAL A 16 14.39 -2.02 13.50
C VAL A 16 15.15 -2.56 12.30
N LEU A 17 14.81 -2.09 11.09
CA LEU A 17 15.58 -2.42 9.90
C LEU A 17 16.77 -1.45 9.79
N HIS A 18 17.98 -2.00 9.73
CA HIS A 18 19.18 -1.25 9.39
C HIS A 18 19.41 -1.36 7.88
N TRP A 19 19.21 -0.27 7.14
CA TRP A 19 19.54 -0.21 5.71
C TRP A 19 21.03 0.12 5.51
N GLN A 20 21.64 -0.40 4.44
CA GLN A 20 22.96 0.11 4.03
C GLN A 20 22.82 1.56 3.58
N GLY A 21 23.39 2.48 4.37
CA GLY A 21 23.21 3.92 4.24
C GLY A 21 22.98 4.64 5.57
N GLY A 22 22.84 3.92 6.70
CA GLY A 22 22.73 4.53 8.03
C GLY A 22 21.32 4.94 8.44
N ASP A 23 20.31 4.66 7.60
CA ASP A 23 18.91 4.96 7.89
C ASP A 23 18.20 3.76 8.54
N HIS A 24 17.40 4.05 9.56
CA HIS A 24 16.67 3.06 10.35
C HIS A 24 15.16 3.27 10.26
N THR A 25 14.40 2.21 10.00
CA THR A 25 12.92 2.26 10.10
C THR A 25 12.46 1.33 11.21
N ALA A 26 11.78 1.89 12.21
CA ALA A 26 11.17 1.13 13.30
C ALA A 26 9.73 0.71 12.94
N LEU A 27 9.46 -0.60 12.96
CA LEU A 27 8.16 -1.21 12.71
C LEU A 27 7.61 -1.81 14.02
N LYS A 28 6.35 -1.52 14.38
CA LYS A 28 5.65 -2.15 15.50
C LYS A 28 4.54 -3.07 14.96
N LEU A 29 4.65 -4.36 15.21
CA LEU A 29 3.62 -5.36 14.86
C LEU A 29 3.15 -6.06 16.14
N LYS A 30 1.84 -6.17 16.37
CA LYS A 30 1.31 -6.92 17.51
C LYS A 30 1.38 -8.42 17.21
N MET A 31 1.92 -9.20 18.15
CA MET A 31 2.11 -10.64 18.09
C MET A 31 0.84 -11.37 18.59
N ASN A 32 0.57 -12.54 18.02
CA ASN A 32 -0.58 -13.37 18.39
C ASN A 32 -0.45 -13.89 19.85
N ALA A 33 -1.57 -13.92 20.58
CA ALA A 33 -1.63 -14.39 21.96
C ALA A 33 -1.33 -15.90 22.08
N ALA A 34 -0.68 -16.29 23.18
CA ALA A 34 -0.28 -17.68 23.45
C ALA A 34 -1.50 -18.61 23.54
N GLY A 35 -1.43 -19.78 22.89
CA GLY A 35 -2.41 -20.88 23.05
C GLY A 35 -3.08 -21.43 21.79
N LYS A 36 -2.75 -20.98 20.57
CA LYS A 36 -3.36 -21.49 19.32
C LYS A 36 -2.39 -22.40 18.53
N HIS A 37 -2.93 -23.54 18.06
CA HIS A 37 -2.24 -24.71 17.49
C HIS A 37 -1.36 -24.44 16.24
N ARG A 38 -0.25 -25.18 16.11
CA ARG A 38 0.83 -25.04 15.10
C ARG A 38 0.37 -25.10 13.63
N TRP A 39 -0.83 -25.62 13.36
CA TRP A 39 -1.38 -25.81 12.01
C TRP A 39 -2.51 -24.83 11.65
N THR A 40 -2.89 -23.94 12.57
CA THR A 40 -3.85 -22.88 12.27
C THR A 40 -3.12 -21.82 11.45
N VAL A 41 -3.54 -21.63 10.19
CA VAL A 41 -3.16 -20.47 9.39
C VAL A 41 -3.33 -19.24 10.27
N PRO A 42 -2.30 -18.41 10.49
CA PRO A 42 -2.43 -17.26 11.38
C PRO A 42 -3.65 -16.46 10.95
N GLU A 43 -4.52 -16.10 11.89
CA GLU A 43 -5.76 -15.34 11.67
C GLU A 43 -5.49 -14.05 10.85
N ASP A 44 -4.25 -13.56 10.94
CA ASP A 44 -3.64 -12.51 10.14
C ASP A 44 -3.65 -12.77 8.63
N THR A 45 -3.39 -14.00 8.19
CA THR A 45 -3.33 -14.36 6.76
C THR A 45 -4.72 -14.39 6.13
N LEU A 46 -5.70 -14.92 6.84
CA LEU A 46 -7.10 -14.92 6.37
C LEU A 46 -7.60 -13.49 6.19
N THR A 47 -7.40 -12.66 7.22
CA THR A 47 -7.80 -11.24 7.21
C THR A 47 -7.07 -10.49 6.09
N LEU A 48 -5.77 -10.73 5.93
CA LEU A 48 -4.98 -10.13 4.87
C LEU A 48 -5.48 -10.53 3.48
N VAL A 49 -5.68 -11.82 3.20
CA VAL A 49 -6.17 -12.27 1.89
C VAL A 49 -7.57 -11.73 1.61
N ARG A 50 -8.44 -11.66 2.62
CA ARG A 50 -9.78 -11.07 2.50
C ARG A 50 -9.72 -9.60 2.09
N GLU A 51 -8.86 -8.80 2.73
CA GLU A 51 -8.67 -7.39 2.35
C GLU A 51 -8.04 -7.25 0.95
N LEU A 52 -7.02 -8.06 0.64
CA LEU A 52 -6.34 -8.02 -0.66
C LEU A 52 -7.24 -8.45 -1.82
N ALA A 53 -8.14 -9.42 -1.61
CA ALA A 53 -9.09 -9.88 -2.64
C ALA A 53 -10.05 -8.78 -3.10
N ARG A 54 -10.33 -7.80 -2.24
CA ARG A 54 -11.12 -6.61 -2.62
C ARG A 54 -10.33 -5.66 -3.51
N LEU A 55 -9.01 -5.65 -3.36
CA LEU A 55 -8.13 -4.71 -4.04
C LEU A 55 -7.55 -5.25 -5.35
N MET A 56 -7.27 -6.55 -5.44
CA MET A 56 -6.50 -7.11 -6.55
C MET A 56 -6.83 -8.59 -6.83
N PRO A 57 -6.57 -9.08 -8.06
CA PRO A 57 -6.78 -10.49 -8.41
C PRO A 57 -5.79 -11.45 -7.72
N ASP A 58 -6.20 -12.71 -7.58
CA ASP A 58 -5.48 -13.79 -6.89
C ASP A 58 -4.01 -13.95 -7.30
N ARG A 59 -3.68 -13.72 -8.60
CA ARG A 59 -2.29 -13.77 -9.08
C ARG A 59 -1.41 -12.68 -8.46
N GLN A 60 -1.94 -11.47 -8.28
CA GLN A 60 -1.22 -10.37 -7.64
C GLN A 60 -1.10 -10.60 -6.13
N ILE A 61 -2.14 -11.14 -5.50
CA ILE A 61 -2.10 -11.55 -4.08
C ILE A 61 -0.97 -12.56 -3.85
N ALA A 62 -0.87 -13.60 -4.68
CA ALA A 62 0.18 -14.61 -4.55
C ALA A 62 1.59 -14.00 -4.64
N ARG A 63 1.82 -13.11 -5.61
CA ARG A 63 3.10 -12.39 -5.77
C ARG A 63 3.43 -11.55 -4.55
N LEU A 64 2.45 -10.82 -4.02
CA LEU A 64 2.62 -9.97 -2.84
C LEU A 64 2.96 -10.78 -1.60
N LEU A 65 2.22 -11.87 -1.34
CA LEU A 65 2.47 -12.74 -0.19
C LEU A 65 3.86 -13.40 -0.25
N ASN A 66 4.29 -13.86 -1.43
CA ASN A 66 5.62 -14.42 -1.61
C ASN A 66 6.72 -13.37 -1.41
N ARG A 67 6.55 -12.17 -1.96
CA ARG A 67 7.50 -11.06 -1.77
C ARG A 67 7.59 -10.64 -0.30
N ALA A 68 6.48 -10.73 0.44
CA ALA A 68 6.43 -10.46 1.87
C ALA A 68 6.98 -11.60 2.74
N GLY A 69 7.45 -12.71 2.14
CA GLY A 69 7.97 -13.86 2.86
C GLY A 69 6.91 -14.59 3.69
N LYS A 70 5.63 -14.51 3.31
CA LYS A 70 4.52 -15.16 4.02
C LYS A 70 4.15 -16.48 3.32
N PRO A 71 4.63 -17.65 3.79
CA PRO A 71 4.22 -18.93 3.22
C PRO A 71 2.77 -19.26 3.59
N THR A 72 2.21 -20.25 2.91
CA THR A 72 0.96 -20.91 3.32
C THR A 72 1.12 -21.61 4.67
N GLY A 73 0.02 -22.03 5.30
CA GLY A 73 0.06 -22.81 6.55
C GLY A 73 0.85 -24.14 6.46
N ARG A 74 1.11 -24.64 5.24
CA ARG A 74 1.94 -25.83 4.97
C ARG A 74 3.40 -25.50 4.63
N GLY A 75 3.83 -24.25 4.78
CA GLY A 75 5.19 -23.81 4.44
C GLY A 75 5.46 -23.61 2.94
N ASN A 76 4.48 -23.88 2.08
CA ASN A 76 4.62 -23.67 0.63
C ASN A 76 4.48 -22.21 0.23
N GLY A 77 5.10 -21.82 -0.89
CA GLY A 77 4.82 -20.54 -1.54
C GLY A 77 3.39 -20.46 -2.12
N TRP A 78 2.91 -19.22 -2.29
CA TRP A 78 1.61 -18.93 -2.88
C TRP A 78 1.64 -19.00 -4.40
N THR A 79 0.63 -19.64 -4.98
CA THR A 79 0.31 -19.59 -6.41
C THR A 79 -1.10 -19.05 -6.58
N GLN A 80 -1.47 -18.61 -7.79
CA GLN A 80 -2.84 -18.18 -8.08
C GLN A 80 -3.86 -19.26 -7.70
N ALA A 81 -3.60 -20.53 -8.04
CA ALA A 81 -4.47 -21.65 -7.70
C ALA A 81 -4.61 -21.85 -6.18
N ARG A 82 -3.50 -21.69 -5.42
CA ARG A 82 -3.55 -21.78 -3.95
C ARG A 82 -4.32 -20.63 -3.31
N VAL A 83 -4.19 -19.41 -3.86
CA VAL A 83 -5.01 -18.27 -3.40
C VAL A 83 -6.48 -18.53 -3.71
N CYS A 84 -6.81 -18.96 -4.93
CA CYS A 84 -8.20 -19.27 -5.32
C CYS A 84 -8.81 -20.37 -4.42
N SER A 85 -8.08 -21.46 -4.19
CA SER A 85 -8.51 -22.54 -3.29
C SER A 85 -8.69 -22.07 -1.84
N PHE A 86 -7.73 -21.29 -1.33
CA PHE A 86 -7.82 -20.69 0.01
C PHE A 86 -9.04 -19.77 0.13
N ARG A 87 -9.27 -18.95 -0.89
CA ARG A 87 -10.37 -18.00 -1.00
C ARG A 87 -11.72 -18.73 -0.98
N SER A 88 -11.87 -19.78 -1.79
CA SER A 88 -13.09 -20.60 -1.83
C SER A 88 -13.32 -21.37 -0.53
N HIS A 89 -12.26 -21.86 0.13
CA HIS A 89 -12.39 -22.57 1.40
C HIS A 89 -12.82 -21.67 2.57
N HIS A 90 -12.64 -20.36 2.46
CA HIS A 90 -12.93 -19.38 3.50
C HIS A 90 -14.01 -18.35 3.11
N ASP A 91 -14.80 -18.65 2.09
CA ASP A 91 -15.90 -17.81 1.60
C ASP A 91 -15.47 -16.35 1.38
N ILE A 92 -14.34 -16.17 0.69
CA ILE A 92 -13.86 -14.86 0.27
C ILE A 92 -14.32 -14.62 -1.18
N ALA A 93 -14.93 -13.47 -1.43
CA ALA A 93 -15.39 -13.11 -2.77
C ALA A 93 -14.21 -12.89 -3.74
N VAL A 94 -14.42 -13.21 -5.02
CA VAL A 94 -13.45 -12.90 -6.09
C VAL A 94 -13.33 -11.38 -6.23
N HIS A 95 -12.14 -10.90 -6.59
CA HIS A 95 -11.91 -9.50 -6.92
C HIS A 95 -12.88 -8.97 -7.99
N ARG A 96 -13.48 -7.81 -7.73
CA ARG A 96 -14.34 -7.08 -8.66
C ARG A 96 -13.78 -5.68 -8.89
N ALA A 97 -13.42 -5.35 -10.12
CA ALA A 97 -12.85 -4.04 -10.44
C ALA A 97 -13.78 -2.86 -10.06
N ARG A 98 -15.10 -3.04 -10.17
CA ARG A 98 -16.10 -2.01 -9.83
C ARG A 98 -16.17 -1.69 -8.34
N GLU A 99 -15.70 -2.58 -7.47
CA GLU A 99 -15.79 -2.41 -6.01
C GLU A 99 -14.95 -1.22 -5.50
N TRP A 100 -13.93 -0.80 -6.24
CA TRP A 100 -13.19 0.43 -5.94
C TRP A 100 -14.09 1.66 -6.08
N ALA A 101 -14.75 1.79 -7.23
CA ALA A 101 -15.66 2.89 -7.52
C ALA A 101 -16.87 2.93 -6.56
N GLU A 102 -17.45 1.76 -6.25
CA GLU A 102 -18.55 1.63 -5.28
C GLU A 102 -18.19 2.15 -3.88
N ARG A 103 -16.91 2.07 -3.50
CA ARG A 103 -16.39 2.58 -2.21
C ARG A 103 -15.87 4.01 -2.31
N GLY A 104 -15.99 4.66 -3.47
CA GLY A 104 -15.36 5.95 -3.74
C GLY A 104 -13.84 5.91 -3.61
N GLU A 105 -13.22 4.75 -3.84
CA GLU A 105 -11.79 4.54 -3.76
C GLU A 105 -11.15 4.56 -5.16
N ILE A 106 -9.96 5.16 -5.25
CA ILE A 106 -9.18 5.26 -6.49
C ILE A 106 -7.75 4.78 -6.25
N THR A 107 -7.12 4.33 -7.34
CA THR A 107 -5.73 3.87 -7.35
C THR A 107 -4.76 5.04 -7.22
N LEU A 108 -3.50 4.74 -6.89
CA LEU A 108 -2.41 5.71 -6.90
C LEU A 108 -2.24 6.41 -8.25
N GLU A 109 -2.41 5.66 -9.34
CA GLU A 109 -2.29 6.19 -10.70
C GLU A 109 -3.41 7.21 -10.99
N ALA A 110 -4.66 6.86 -10.69
CA ALA A 110 -5.79 7.78 -10.84
C ALA A 110 -5.63 9.01 -9.94
N ALA A 111 -5.14 8.83 -8.71
CA ALA A 111 -4.86 9.95 -7.82
C ALA A 111 -3.78 10.89 -8.40
N ALA A 112 -2.71 10.33 -8.97
CA ALA A 112 -1.65 11.10 -9.61
C ALA A 112 -2.18 11.91 -10.81
N GLN A 113 -3.04 11.31 -11.64
CA GLN A 113 -3.69 11.98 -12.76
C GLN A 113 -4.58 13.15 -12.30
N ILE A 114 -5.40 12.96 -11.28
CA ILE A 114 -6.27 14.03 -10.74
C ILE A 114 -5.44 15.19 -10.17
N MET A 115 -4.35 14.88 -9.49
CA MET A 115 -3.46 15.89 -8.90
C MET A 115 -2.53 16.55 -9.93
N ASP A 116 -2.46 16.03 -11.15
CA ASP A 116 -1.53 16.44 -12.20
C ASP A 116 -0.05 16.33 -11.76
N VAL A 117 0.32 15.18 -11.20
CA VAL A 117 1.68 14.87 -10.75
C VAL A 117 2.14 13.51 -11.25
N SER A 118 3.45 13.26 -11.26
CA SER A 118 3.97 11.94 -11.57
C SER A 118 3.57 10.90 -10.50
N MET A 119 3.43 9.64 -10.90
CA MET A 119 3.07 8.53 -9.99
C MET A 119 4.06 8.39 -8.83
N MET A 120 5.36 8.66 -9.06
CA MET A 120 6.36 8.68 -7.99
C MET A 120 6.12 9.82 -6.99
N THR A 121 5.72 10.99 -7.46
CA THR A 121 5.39 12.12 -6.59
C THR A 121 4.18 11.79 -5.72
N ALA A 122 3.10 11.27 -6.32
CA ALA A 122 1.93 10.80 -5.58
C ALA A 122 2.28 9.72 -4.55
N LEU A 123 3.17 8.77 -4.88
CA LEU A 123 3.63 7.74 -3.96
C LEU A 123 4.37 8.34 -2.76
N ARG A 124 5.26 9.30 -3.02
CA ARG A 124 5.99 10.01 -1.97
C ARG A 124 5.03 10.79 -1.07
N MET A 125 4.07 11.50 -1.65
CA MET A 125 3.04 12.24 -0.91
C MET A 125 2.21 11.33 0.00
N ALA A 126 1.80 10.16 -0.49
CA ALA A 126 1.07 9.17 0.31
C ALA A 126 1.92 8.64 1.48
N ARG A 127 3.21 8.34 1.25
CA ARG A 127 4.13 7.89 2.30
C ARG A 127 4.43 8.96 3.35
N LEU A 128 4.48 10.22 2.95
CA LEU A 128 4.66 11.37 3.84
C LEU A 128 3.37 11.79 4.55
N GLY A 129 2.21 11.22 4.19
CA GLY A 129 0.93 11.57 4.78
C GLY A 129 0.33 12.89 4.29
N ILE A 130 0.88 13.47 3.21
CA ILE A 130 0.37 14.71 2.59
C ILE A 130 -1.02 14.48 2.01
N ILE A 131 -1.24 13.30 1.41
CA ILE A 131 -2.55 12.85 0.94
C ILE A 131 -3.02 11.66 1.76
N LYS A 132 -4.32 11.63 2.06
CA LYS A 132 -4.94 10.55 2.83
C LYS A 132 -5.13 9.31 1.95
N GLY A 133 -4.30 8.30 2.18
CA GLY A 133 -4.38 7.00 1.53
C GLY A 133 -4.27 5.86 2.54
N ARG A 134 -4.85 4.71 2.19
CA ARG A 134 -4.74 3.47 2.95
C ARG A 134 -3.95 2.45 2.15
N GLN A 135 -2.98 1.81 2.80
CA GLN A 135 -2.28 0.65 2.28
C GLN A 135 -2.47 -0.52 3.25
N VAL A 136 -2.97 -1.66 2.76
CA VAL A 136 -3.27 -2.84 3.61
C VAL A 136 -1.99 -3.44 4.22
N CYS A 137 -0.94 -3.57 3.42
CA CYS A 137 0.39 -3.96 3.87
C CYS A 137 1.43 -3.40 2.91
N TYR A 138 2.70 -3.40 3.31
CA TYR A 138 3.78 -2.92 2.45
C TYR A 138 3.76 -3.64 1.08
N GLY A 139 3.81 -2.87 0.00
CA GLY A 139 3.77 -3.38 -1.37
C GLY A 139 2.37 -3.67 -1.92
N ALA A 140 1.31 -3.61 -1.10
CA ALA A 140 -0.06 -3.61 -1.60
C ALA A 140 -0.38 -2.29 -2.33
N PRO A 141 -1.35 -2.28 -3.26
CA PRO A 141 -1.87 -1.06 -3.84
C PRO A 141 -2.35 -0.08 -2.76
N TRP A 142 -2.12 1.20 -3.01
CA TRP A 142 -2.73 2.26 -2.23
C TRP A 142 -4.15 2.51 -2.71
N ALA A 143 -5.07 2.66 -1.75
CA ALA A 143 -6.44 3.10 -1.98
C ALA A 143 -6.63 4.50 -1.39
N PHE A 144 -7.11 5.44 -2.21
CA PHE A 144 -7.39 6.82 -1.83
C PHE A 144 -8.87 7.10 -1.97
N LYS A 145 -9.45 7.98 -1.15
CA LYS A 145 -10.81 8.46 -1.40
C LYS A 145 -10.79 9.48 -2.53
N ALA A 146 -11.64 9.31 -3.53
CA ALA A 146 -11.74 10.23 -4.67
C ALA A 146 -12.01 11.68 -4.20
N ALA A 147 -12.89 11.84 -3.21
CA ALA A 147 -13.21 13.14 -2.63
C ALA A 147 -12.01 13.82 -1.96
N ASP A 148 -11.18 13.07 -1.22
CA ASP A 148 -9.99 13.61 -0.55
C ASP A 148 -8.96 14.12 -1.57
N ILE A 149 -8.76 13.37 -2.66
CA ILE A 149 -7.82 13.76 -3.72
C ILE A 149 -8.34 14.96 -4.51
N ALA A 150 -9.65 15.01 -4.81
CA ALA A 150 -10.27 16.16 -5.45
C ALA A 150 -10.16 17.43 -4.58
N ALA A 151 -10.44 17.31 -3.27
CA ALA A 151 -10.28 18.41 -2.32
C ALA A 151 -8.82 18.89 -2.23
N TYR A 152 -7.86 17.97 -2.20
CA TYR A 152 -6.44 18.31 -2.25
C TYR A 152 -6.09 19.11 -3.51
N ARG A 153 -6.55 18.67 -4.69
CA ARG A 153 -6.30 19.38 -5.97
C ARG A 153 -6.92 20.76 -5.98
N MET A 154 -8.13 20.94 -5.44
CA MET A 154 -8.78 22.25 -5.36
C MET A 154 -8.00 23.22 -4.47
N GLN A 155 -7.47 22.75 -3.35
CA GLN A 155 -6.68 23.57 -2.41
C GLN A 155 -5.29 23.90 -2.96
N ASN A 156 -4.71 22.99 -3.74
CA ASN A 156 -3.36 23.11 -4.28
C ASN A 156 -3.38 23.29 -5.81
N ALA A 157 -4.40 23.98 -6.32
CA ALA A 157 -4.50 24.28 -7.74
C ALA A 157 -3.30 25.16 -8.14
N PRO A 158 -2.68 24.91 -9.32
CA PRO A 158 -1.63 25.78 -9.82
C PRO A 158 -2.16 27.21 -9.89
N GLN A 159 -1.49 28.14 -9.22
CA GLN A 159 -1.82 29.54 -9.40
C GLN A 159 -1.48 29.92 -10.84
N PRO A 160 -2.30 30.75 -11.51
CA PRO A 160 -1.92 31.36 -12.77
C PRO A 160 -0.53 32.00 -12.60
N PRO A 161 0.33 32.00 -13.63
CA PRO A 161 1.55 32.78 -13.57
C PRO A 161 1.18 34.20 -13.13
N LEU A 162 1.89 34.69 -12.11
CA LEU A 162 1.74 36.07 -11.66
C LEU A 162 1.82 36.96 -12.91
N THR A 163 0.82 37.84 -13.03
CA THR A 163 0.62 38.77 -14.15
C THR A 163 1.94 39.18 -14.77
N ALA A 164 2.06 39.06 -16.09
CA ALA A 164 3.26 39.44 -16.85
C ALA A 164 3.77 40.78 -16.33
N ASP A 165 4.92 40.76 -15.64
CA ASP A 165 5.55 41.97 -15.15
C ASP A 165 5.83 42.84 -16.38
N PRO A 166 5.29 44.07 -16.45
CA PRO A 166 5.54 44.96 -17.59
C PRO A 166 7.03 45.30 -17.75
N ALA A 167 7.88 45.03 -16.75
CA ALA A 167 9.34 45.15 -16.84
C ALA A 167 10.05 43.92 -17.42
N GLN A 168 9.34 42.81 -17.69
CA GLN A 168 9.95 41.57 -18.16
C GLN A 168 10.23 41.66 -19.68
N GLN A 169 11.47 41.98 -20.04
CA GLN A 169 11.93 42.01 -21.43
C GLN A 169 11.82 40.61 -22.05
N ARG A 170 11.10 40.51 -23.17
CA ARG A 170 11.06 39.30 -24.01
C ARG A 170 12.36 39.23 -24.79
N PHE A 171 13.10 38.14 -24.62
CA PHE A 171 14.25 37.84 -25.48
C PHE A 171 13.73 37.13 -26.74
N ASP A 172 13.78 37.83 -27.86
CA ASP A 172 13.57 37.23 -29.18
C ASP A 172 14.90 36.60 -29.62
N PHE A 173 14.91 35.27 -29.76
CA PHE A 173 16.04 34.55 -30.34
C PHE A 173 15.80 34.43 -31.85
N GLN A 174 16.69 35.06 -32.65
CA GLN A 174 16.75 34.92 -34.10
C GLN A 174 17.37 33.60 -34.54
#